data_AF-A0AAW7NXT8-F1
#
_entry.id   AF-A0AAW7NXT8-F1
#
_cell.length_a   1.000
_cell.length_b   1.000
_cell.length_c   1.000
_cell.angle_alpha   90.00
_cell.angle_beta   90.00
_cell.angle_gamma   90.00
#
_symmetry.space_group_name_H-M   'P 1'
#
loop_
_entity.id
_entity.type
_entity.pdbx_description
1 polymer ?
#
loop_
_entity_poly.entity_id
_entity_poly.type
_entity_poly.pdbx_seq_one_letter_code
_entity_poly.pdbx_strand_id
1 'polypeptide(L)'
;MNNIRPDRQGPHRTVFEKNKRVILKTQNTCGICGHPVDKSLKYPHPLSPVIDHVVPVSKGGHPSSIENLQLAHWQCNRQKSDKLYADRAASSTVVGNRNLPQSCDWTKYRA
;
A
#
# COMPACT_ATOMS: atom_id res chain seq x y z
N MET A 1 -26.46 3.92 -12.24
CA MET A 1 -26.15 4.93 -11.20
C MET A 1 -24.65 5.10 -11.14
N ASN A 2 -24.12 6.30 -11.43
CA ASN A 2 -22.68 6.56 -11.27
C ASN A 2 -22.37 6.51 -9.77
N ASN A 3 -21.87 5.37 -9.28
CA ASN A 3 -21.32 5.22 -7.95
C ASN A 3 -20.01 6.03 -7.88
N ILE A 4 -20.16 7.35 -7.75
CA ILE A 4 -19.05 8.25 -7.51
C ILE A 4 -18.45 7.83 -6.17
N ARG A 5 -17.18 7.42 -6.21
CA ARG A 5 -16.46 7.03 -5.00
C ARG A 5 -16.56 8.16 -3.95
N PRO A 6 -16.79 7.85 -2.67
CA PRO A 6 -16.94 8.86 -1.61
C PRO A 6 -15.79 9.88 -1.53
N ASP A 7 -14.57 9.46 -1.89
CA ASP A 7 -13.39 10.33 -1.94
C ASP A 7 -13.45 11.44 -3.00
N ARG A 8 -14.32 11.30 -4.01
CA ARG A 8 -14.50 12.30 -5.09
C ARG A 8 -15.59 13.31 -4.80
N GLN A 9 -16.26 13.22 -3.65
CA GLN A 9 -17.26 14.20 -3.23
C GLN A 9 -16.58 15.45 -2.64
N GLY A 10 -17.11 16.63 -2.99
CA GLY A 10 -16.54 17.95 -2.64
C GLY A 10 -16.11 18.14 -1.17
N PRO A 11 -16.95 17.86 -0.15
CA PRO A 11 -16.59 18.12 1.25
C PRO A 11 -15.43 17.23 1.75
N HIS A 12 -15.39 15.97 1.31
CA HIS A 12 -14.34 15.02 1.69
C HIS A 12 -12.98 15.38 1.09
N ARG A 13 -12.96 16.04 -0.08
CA ARG A 13 -11.74 16.50 -0.75
C ARG A 13 -11.03 17.58 0.06
N THR A 14 -11.75 18.53 0.63
CA THR A 14 -11.16 19.63 1.42
C THR A 14 -10.49 19.09 2.70
N VAL A 15 -11.16 18.16 3.38
CA VAL A 15 -10.62 17.50 4.58
C VAL A 15 -9.40 16.65 4.23
N PHE A 16 -9.46 15.92 3.11
CA PHE A 16 -8.34 15.13 2.61
C PHE A 16 -7.11 16.00 2.30
N GLU A 17 -7.26 17.13 1.59
CA GLU A 17 -6.14 18.03 1.28
C GLU A 17 -5.54 18.68 2.54
N LYS A 18 -6.36 18.94 3.57
CA LYS A 18 -5.87 19.38 4.88
C LYS A 18 -5.02 18.30 5.54
N ASN A 19 -5.53 17.07 5.63
CA ASN A 19 -4.84 15.96 6.28
C ASN A 19 -3.57 15.53 5.53
N LYS A 20 -3.61 15.56 4.19
CA LYS A 20 -2.44 15.35 3.34
C LYS A 20 -1.30 16.32 3.67
N ARG A 21 -1.60 17.62 3.84
CA ARG A 21 -0.59 18.60 4.24
C ARG A 21 -0.01 18.34 5.62
N VAL A 22 -0.83 17.87 6.57
CA VAL A 22 -0.39 17.50 7.91
C VAL A 22 0.55 16.31 7.85
N ILE A 23 0.14 15.22 7.20
CA ILE A 23 0.92 13.97 7.07
C ILE A 23 2.25 14.22 6.35
N LEU A 24 2.23 14.99 5.25
CA LEU A 24 3.46 15.35 4.53
C LEU A 24 4.42 16.22 5.35
N LYS A 25 3.98 16.84 6.46
CA LYS A 25 4.86 17.57 7.37
C LYS A 25 5.31 16.72 8.56
N THR A 26 4.44 15.88 9.10
CA THR A 26 4.70 15.12 10.34
C THR A 26 5.39 13.78 10.10
N GLN A 27 5.08 13.07 9.01
CA GLN A 27 5.58 11.73 8.73
C GLN A 27 6.69 11.78 7.68
N ASN A 28 7.74 10.96 7.87
CA ASN A 28 8.85 10.80 6.92
C ASN A 28 9.04 9.34 6.48
N THR A 29 8.24 8.42 7.00
CA THR A 29 8.41 6.97 6.82
C THR A 29 7.19 6.41 6.09
N CYS A 30 7.41 5.46 5.18
CA CYS A 30 6.34 4.77 4.47
C CYS A 30 5.65 3.77 5.42
N GLY A 31 4.33 3.86 5.56
CA GLY A 31 3.52 2.95 6.37
C GLY A 31 3.35 1.53 5.79
N ILE A 32 3.81 1.28 4.55
CA ILE A 32 3.74 -0.04 3.89
C ILE A 32 5.06 -0.78 4.02
N CYS A 33 6.18 -0.14 3.64
CA CYS A 33 7.50 -0.78 3.63
C CYS A 33 8.40 -0.42 4.82
N GLY A 34 8.06 0.62 5.60
CA GLY A 34 8.85 1.08 6.76
C GLY A 34 10.10 1.88 6.41
N HIS A 35 10.39 2.14 5.13
CA HIS A 35 11.54 2.93 4.70
C HIS A 35 11.22 4.42 4.62
N PRO A 36 12.23 5.31 4.75
CA PRO A 36 12.03 6.75 4.59
C PRO A 36 11.55 7.10 3.18
N VAL A 37 10.71 8.13 3.09
CA VAL A 37 10.16 8.65 1.83
C VAL A 37 10.84 9.97 1.50
N ASP A 38 11.48 10.03 0.34
CA ASP A 38 12.03 11.27 -0.18
C ASP A 38 10.93 12.14 -0.79
N LYS A 39 10.66 13.27 -0.14
CA LYS A 39 9.61 14.22 -0.52
C LYS A 39 10.01 15.14 -1.68
N SER A 40 11.27 15.13 -2.09
CA SER A 40 11.75 15.90 -3.25
C SER A 40 11.32 15.29 -4.58
N LEU A 41 11.05 13.98 -4.58
CA LEU A 41 10.67 13.21 -5.76
C LEU A 41 9.26 13.56 -6.21
N LYS A 42 9.11 13.97 -7.46
CA LYS A 42 7.82 14.28 -8.06
C LYS A 42 7.17 13.03 -8.65
N TYR A 43 5.84 13.00 -8.64
CA TYR A 43 5.07 12.03 -9.42
C TYR A 43 5.48 12.13 -10.91
N PRO A 44 5.66 11.01 -11.65
CA PRO A 44 5.30 9.62 -11.34
C PRO A 44 6.46 8.74 -10.83
N HIS A 45 7.47 9.30 -10.17
CA HIS A 45 8.61 8.51 -9.69
C HIS A 45 8.17 7.37 -8.74
N PRO A 46 8.73 6.16 -8.82
CA PRO A 46 8.31 5.01 -8.00
C PRO A 46 8.37 5.28 -6.48
N LEU A 47 9.39 6.02 -6.05
CA LEU A 47 9.60 6.42 -4.65
C LEU A 47 8.99 7.79 -4.30
N SER A 48 8.17 8.37 -5.17
CA SER A 48 7.49 9.64 -4.87
C SER A 48 6.50 9.47 -3.69
N PRO A 49 6.32 10.52 -2.86
CA PRO A 49 5.40 10.49 -1.74
C PRO A 49 3.94 10.48 -2.23
N VAL A 50 3.15 9.55 -1.71
CA VAL A 50 1.71 9.49 -1.91
C VAL A 50 1.02 9.26 -0.56
N ILE A 51 -0.24 9.67 -0.46
CA ILE A 51 -1.08 9.35 0.70
C ILE A 51 -1.88 8.08 0.36
N ASP A 52 -1.67 7.03 1.15
CA ASP A 52 -2.40 5.76 1.06
C ASP A 52 -3.53 5.72 2.09
N HIS A 53 -4.63 5.06 1.72
CA HIS A 53 -5.71 4.72 2.64
C HIS A 53 -5.41 3.34 3.25
N VAL A 54 -5.17 3.27 4.55
CA VAL A 54 -4.86 2.01 5.25
C VAL A 54 -5.93 0.95 4.93
N VAL A 55 -7.19 1.30 5.15
CA VAL A 55 -8.38 0.60 4.67
C VAL A 55 -8.84 1.25 3.36
N PRO A 56 -8.83 0.53 2.22
CA PRO A 56 -9.32 1.06 0.96
C PRO A 56 -10.77 1.55 1.06
N VAL A 57 -11.07 2.68 0.40
CA VAL A 57 -12.43 3.25 0.36
C VAL A 57 -13.46 2.27 -0.21
N SER A 58 -13.05 1.40 -1.14
CA SER A 58 -13.90 0.32 -1.69
C SER A 58 -14.35 -0.70 -0.65
N LYS A 59 -13.64 -0.82 0.46
CA LYS A 59 -13.91 -1.76 1.56
C LYS A 59 -14.53 -1.09 2.79
N GLY A 60 -15.06 0.13 2.62
CA GLY A 60 -15.69 0.88 3.72
C GLY A 60 -14.72 1.76 4.52
N GLY A 61 -13.47 1.93 4.06
CA GLY A 61 -12.54 2.87 4.70
C GLY A 61 -13.01 4.32 4.57
N HIS A 62 -12.92 5.08 5.67
CA HIS A 62 -13.31 6.49 5.66
C HIS A 62 -12.37 7.30 4.73
N PRO A 63 -12.90 8.05 3.75
CA PRO A 63 -12.08 8.69 2.71
C PRO A 63 -11.20 9.84 3.22
N SER A 64 -11.57 10.45 4.36
CA SER A 64 -10.92 11.65 4.87
C SER A 64 -10.41 11.53 6.31
N SER A 65 -10.50 10.36 6.95
CA SER A 65 -10.09 10.23 8.37
C SER A 65 -8.57 10.20 8.45
N ILE A 66 -7.97 10.99 9.34
CA ILE A 66 -6.51 11.03 9.49
C ILE A 66 -5.94 9.68 9.95
N GLU A 67 -6.70 8.92 10.73
CA GLU A 67 -6.32 7.57 11.19
C GLU A 67 -6.27 6.55 10.05
N ASN A 68 -7.05 6.78 8.98
CA ASN A 68 -7.07 5.92 7.82
C ASN A 68 -6.07 6.38 6.73
N LEU A 69 -5.32 7.47 6.95
CA LEU A 69 -4.38 8.03 5.97
C LEU A 69 -2.95 7.85 6.47
N GLN A 70 -2.07 7.37 5.58
CA GLN A 70 -0.66 7.20 5.89
C GLN A 70 0.23 7.65 4.73
N LEU A 71 1.45 8.08 5.04
CA LEU A 71 2.47 8.34 4.02
C LEU A 71 2.94 7.01 3.40
N ALA A 72 3.03 6.94 2.08
CA ALA A 72 3.59 5.81 1.38
C ALA A 72 4.39 6.22 0.14
N HIS A 73 5.22 5.32 -0.38
CA HIS A 73 5.76 5.47 -1.73
C HIS A 73 4.69 5.15 -2.78
N TRP A 74 4.77 5.80 -3.94
CA TRP A 74 3.85 5.54 -5.05
C TRP A 74 3.81 4.08 -5.49
N GLN A 75 4.98 3.45 -5.61
CA GLN A 75 5.07 2.03 -5.97
C GLN A 75 4.47 1.11 -4.91
N CYS A 76 4.72 1.38 -3.63
CA CYS A 76 4.17 0.58 -2.53
C CYS A 76 2.64 0.67 -2.50
N ASN A 77 2.07 1.86 -2.66
CA ASN A 77 0.63 2.07 -2.78
C ASN A 77 0.04 1.31 -3.98
N ARG A 78 0.70 1.38 -5.14
CA ARG A 78 0.28 0.67 -6.36
C ARG A 78 0.33 -0.85 -6.20
N GLN A 79 1.31 -1.38 -5.47
CA GLN A 79 1.42 -2.81 -5.17
C GLN A 79 0.36 -3.28 -4.16
N LYS A 80 0.04 -2.46 -3.15
CA LYS A 80 -1.00 -2.72 -2.16
C LYS A 80 -2.40 -2.81 -2.80
N SER A 81 -2.75 -1.87 -3.67
CA SER A 81 -4.08 -1.81 -4.31
C SER A 81 -5.20 -1.81 -3.24
N ASP A 82 -6.29 -2.52 -3.49
CA ASP A 82 -7.43 -2.79 -2.62
C ASP A 82 -7.20 -3.95 -1.64
N LYS A 83 -5.98 -4.49 -1.55
CA LYS A 83 -5.68 -5.58 -0.61
C LYS A 83 -5.62 -5.02 0.80
N LEU A 84 -6.45 -5.60 1.68
CA LEU A 84 -6.23 -5.48 3.11
C LEU A 84 -5.17 -6.53 3.42
N TYR A 85 -4.03 -6.14 3.98
CA TYR A 85 -3.12 -7.10 4.59
C TYR A 85 -3.79 -7.58 5.89
N ALA A 86 -4.86 -8.35 5.75
CA ALA A 86 -5.42 -9.14 6.83
C ALA A 86 -4.37 -10.21 7.14
N ASP A 87 -3.61 -9.94 8.19
CA ASP A 87 -2.64 -10.80 8.85
C ASP A 87 -1.54 -11.43 7.96
N ARG A 88 -0.30 -11.35 8.46
CA ARG A 88 0.76 -12.30 8.08
C ARG A 88 0.46 -13.74 8.56
N ALA A 89 -0.81 -14.12 8.69
CA ALA A 89 -1.28 -15.41 9.16
C ALA A 89 -2.07 -16.13 8.06
N ALA A 90 -1.47 -16.30 6.87
CA ALA A 90 -1.74 -17.40 5.95
C ALA A 90 -0.90 -17.23 4.67
N SER A 91 0.42 -17.40 4.79
CA SER A 91 1.13 -18.00 3.66
C SER A 91 0.79 -19.49 3.69
N SER A 92 -0.40 -19.87 3.21
CA SER A 92 -0.54 -21.23 2.70
C SER A 92 0.45 -21.32 1.56
N THR A 93 1.45 -22.18 1.74
CA THR A 93 2.52 -22.43 0.76
C THR A 93 1.87 -23.07 -0.47
N VAL A 94 1.22 -22.27 -1.31
CA VAL A 94 0.81 -22.71 -2.64
C VAL A 94 2.11 -22.94 -3.40
N VAL A 95 2.50 -24.20 -3.53
CA VAL A 95 3.64 -24.61 -4.31
C VAL A 95 3.39 -24.15 -5.75
N GLY A 96 4.16 -23.16 -6.19
CA GLY A 96 4.20 -22.70 -7.58
C GLY A 96 5.62 -22.75 -8.09
N ASN A 97 5.86 -22.49 -9.38
CA ASN A 97 7.20 -22.58 -10.00
C ASN A 97 8.30 -21.75 -9.30
N ARG A 98 7.95 -20.76 -8.47
CA ARG A 98 8.92 -19.94 -7.70
C ARG A 98 9.28 -20.53 -6.33
N ASN A 99 8.49 -21.50 -5.85
CA ASN A 99 8.64 -22.16 -4.56
C ASN A 99 8.44 -23.67 -4.75
N LEU A 100 8.90 -24.19 -5.89
CA LEU A 100 8.90 -25.61 -6.18
C LEU A 100 9.94 -26.22 -5.24
N PRO A 101 9.55 -27.10 -4.30
CA PRO A 101 10.53 -27.84 -3.53
C PRO A 101 11.41 -28.54 -4.55
N GLN A 102 12.71 -28.25 -4.55
CA GLN A 102 13.63 -28.91 -5.48
C GLN A 102 13.49 -30.41 -5.21
N SER A 103 12.84 -31.12 -6.12
CA SER A 103 12.45 -32.51 -5.92
C SER A 103 13.65 -33.45 -5.89
N CYS A 104 14.84 -32.94 -6.20
CA CYS A 104 16.09 -33.68 -6.12
C CYS A 104 17.19 -32.81 -5.51
N ASP A 105 17.67 -33.21 -4.34
CA ASP A 105 18.96 -32.78 -3.81
C ASP A 105 20.06 -33.42 -4.66
N TRP A 106 20.57 -32.68 -5.64
CA TRP A 106 21.57 -33.15 -6.61
C TRP A 106 22.87 -33.64 -5.95
N THR A 107 23.16 -33.20 -4.72
CA THR A 107 24.31 -33.69 -3.96
C THR A 107 24.14 -35.13 -3.47
N LYS A 108 22.90 -35.62 -3.40
CA LYS A 108 22.55 -37.00 -3.05
C LYS A 108 22.24 -37.87 -4.26
N TYR A 109 22.24 -37.30 -5.47
CA TYR A 109 22.04 -38.04 -6.70
C TYR A 109 23.30 -38.84 -7.02
N ARG A 110 23.36 -40.08 -6.52
CA ARG A 110 24.30 -41.10 -7.00
C ARG A 110 23.61 -41.86 -8.13
N ALA A 111 24.23 -41.82 -9.31
CA ALA A 111 23.85 -42.62 -10.48
C ALA A 111 23.95 -44.11 -10.19
#